data_AF-A0AB33KVB6-F1
#
_entry.id   AF-A0AB33KVB6-F1
#
_cell.length_a   1.000
_cell.length_b   1.000
_cell.length_c   1.000
_cell.angle_alpha   90.00
_cell.angle_beta   90.00
_cell.angle_gamma   90.00
#
_symmetry.space_group_name_H-M   'P 1'
#
loop_
_entity.id
_entity.type
_entity.pdbx_description
1 polymer ?
#
loop_
_entity_poly.entity_id
_entity_poly.type
_entity_poly.pdbx_seq_one_letter_code
_entity_poly.pdbx_strand_id
1 'polypeptide(L)'
;MDDKPHLYFKTDTEWRKWLLENHNESDGVHLILYKVNLDIPSMRWEEAVKVALCFGWIDSTVKSLGDGKRRQYFCPRKPKSVWSALNKKYIKELTTSNLIHPAGIASVEIAKKNGSWNALDAVENLIIPKDLQIEFEKNPTALNNFSKFCSLLP
;
A
#
# COMPACT_ATOMS: atom_id res chain seq x y z
N MET A 1 20.01 3.82 -12.43
CA MET A 1 19.80 3.67 -10.98
C MET A 1 19.06 4.92 -10.55
N ASP A 2 17.83 4.77 -10.10
CA ASP A 2 16.94 5.92 -9.83
C ASP A 2 17.44 6.64 -8.57
N ASP A 3 18.07 7.80 -8.73
CA ASP A 3 18.60 8.62 -7.63
C ASP A 3 17.48 9.43 -7.00
N LYS A 4 16.54 8.73 -6.35
CA LYS A 4 15.43 9.36 -5.62
C LYS A 4 15.94 9.89 -4.28
N PRO A 5 15.53 11.10 -3.85
CA PRO A 5 16.03 11.70 -2.63
C PRO A 5 15.70 10.84 -1.41
N HIS A 6 16.64 10.73 -0.47
CA HIS A 6 16.42 10.13 0.84
C HIS A 6 15.93 11.19 1.81
N LEU A 7 14.72 11.03 2.33
CA LEU A 7 14.11 11.97 3.26
C LEU A 7 13.84 11.28 4.60
N TYR A 8 13.98 12.03 5.67
CA TYR A 8 13.70 11.57 7.03
C TYR A 8 12.81 12.58 7.72
N PHE A 9 11.73 12.07 8.31
CA PHE A 9 10.79 12.83 9.12
C PHE A 9 10.54 12.08 10.41
N LYS A 10 10.53 12.79 11.53
CA LYS A 10 10.28 12.22 12.85
C LYS A 10 8.82 11.83 13.01
N THR A 11 7.92 12.59 12.40
CA THR A 11 6.47 12.46 12.56
C THR A 11 5.76 12.42 11.22
N ASP A 12 4.54 11.89 11.23
CA ASP A 12 3.62 11.88 10.11
C ASP A 12 3.15 13.30 9.73
N THR A 13 3.13 14.23 10.70
CA THR A 13 2.83 15.65 10.49
C THR A 13 3.90 16.32 9.62
N GLU A 14 5.18 16.05 9.89
CA GLU A 14 6.29 16.53 9.06
C GLU A 14 6.22 15.94 7.64
N TRP A 15 5.92 14.65 7.52
CA TRP A 15 5.72 14.00 6.23
C TRP A 15 4.53 14.57 5.44
N ARG A 16 3.42 14.84 6.13
CA ARG A 16 2.22 15.45 5.55
C ARG A 16 2.52 16.85 5.02
N LYS A 17 3.30 17.66 5.75
CA LYS A 17 3.72 18.99 5.31
C LYS A 17 4.53 18.89 4.02
N TRP A 18 5.48 17.95 3.95
CA TRP A 18 6.27 17.75 2.75
C TRP A 18 5.39 17.37 1.55
N LEU A 19 4.46 16.41 1.70
CA LEU A 19 3.55 16.05 0.61
C LEU A 19 2.63 17.20 0.19
N LEU A 20 2.16 18.02 1.12
CA LEU A 20 1.34 19.18 0.78
C LEU A 20 2.04 20.09 -0.23
N GLU A 21 3.34 20.28 -0.07
CA GLU A 21 4.17 21.13 -0.92
C GLU A 21 4.66 20.41 -2.20
N ASN A 22 4.87 19.08 -2.16
CA ASN A 22 5.66 18.38 -3.19
C ASN A 22 4.91 17.25 -3.94
N HIS A 23 3.69 16.88 -3.54
CA HIS A 23 3.01 15.67 -4.07
C HIS A 23 2.74 15.68 -5.58
N ASN A 24 2.69 16.85 -6.20
CA ASN A 24 2.47 17.06 -7.64
C ASN A 24 3.78 17.34 -8.41
N GLU A 25 4.87 17.67 -7.73
CA GLU A 25 6.16 18.00 -8.34
C GLU A 25 7.15 16.83 -8.29
N SER A 26 7.08 16.01 -7.24
CA SER A 26 7.95 14.84 -7.07
C SER A 26 7.34 13.57 -7.67
N ASP A 27 8.16 12.76 -8.33
CA ASP A 27 7.78 11.45 -8.87
C ASP A 27 8.14 10.27 -7.94
N GLY A 28 8.73 10.57 -6.77
CA GLY A 28 8.98 9.61 -5.71
C GLY A 28 10.18 9.94 -4.82
N VAL A 29 10.18 9.36 -3.62
CA VAL A 29 11.22 9.56 -2.60
C VAL A 29 11.50 8.27 -1.84
N HIS A 30 12.67 8.19 -1.21
CA HIS A 30 12.97 7.16 -0.24
C HIS A 30 12.82 7.70 1.19
N LEU A 31 11.76 7.31 1.89
CA LEU A 31 11.61 7.64 3.32
C LEU A 31 12.48 6.73 4.18
N ILE A 32 13.28 7.34 5.05
CA ILE A 32 14.07 6.67 6.07
C ILE A 32 13.20 6.43 7.30
N LEU A 33 13.16 5.18 7.75
CA LEU A 33 12.42 4.75 8.93
C LEU A 33 13.33 3.97 9.86
N TYR A 34 13.21 4.23 11.17
CA TYR A 34 13.98 3.55 12.22
C TYR A 34 13.10 2.54 12.98
N LYS A 35 13.73 1.48 13.50
CA LYS A 35 13.07 0.53 14.41
C LYS A 35 12.74 1.22 15.74
N VAL A 36 11.64 0.80 16.37
CA VAL A 36 11.16 1.37 17.66
C VAL A 36 12.14 1.20 18.82
N ASN A 37 13.05 0.22 18.74
CA ASN A 37 14.00 -0.07 19.79
C ASN A 37 15.27 0.79 19.71
N LEU A 38 15.37 1.63 18.68
CA LEU A 38 16.38 2.68 18.62
C LEU A 38 15.79 3.92 19.28
N ASP A 39 16.58 4.61 20.09
CA ASP A 39 16.21 5.89 20.70
C ASP A 39 16.27 7.04 19.67
N ILE A 40 15.71 6.79 18.48
CA ILE A 40 15.67 7.70 17.33
C ILE A 40 14.19 7.91 16.98
N PRO A 41 13.63 9.11 17.17
CA PRO A 41 12.23 9.40 16.87
C PRO A 41 11.90 9.12 15.40
N SER A 42 10.97 8.22 15.11
CA SER A 42 10.59 7.88 13.74
C SER A 42 9.13 7.49 13.68
N MET A 43 8.42 8.06 12.71
CA MET A 43 7.07 7.61 12.38
C MET A 43 7.08 6.12 12.03
N ARG A 44 5.96 5.47 12.30
CA ARG A 44 5.67 4.08 11.95
C ARG A 44 5.32 4.02 10.46
N TRP A 45 5.49 2.83 9.90
CA TRP A 45 5.11 2.57 8.51
C TRP A 45 3.64 2.89 8.23
N GLU A 46 2.75 2.47 9.14
CA GLU A 46 1.31 2.70 8.99
C GLU A 46 0.97 4.20 8.90
N GLU A 47 1.61 5.03 9.71
CA GLU A 47 1.43 6.48 9.69
C GLU A 47 1.89 7.06 8.35
N ALA A 48 3.06 6.64 7.87
CA ALA A 48 3.61 7.08 6.59
C ALA A 48 2.71 6.70 5.40
N VAL A 49 2.14 5.48 5.40
CA VAL A 49 1.21 5.00 4.36
C VAL A 49 -0.12 5.76 4.41
N LYS A 50 -0.71 5.95 5.60
CA LYS A 50 -1.95 6.71 5.75
C LYS A 50 -1.81 8.13 5.22
N VAL A 51 -0.72 8.81 5.56
CA VAL A 51 -0.43 10.14 5.04
C VAL A 51 -0.21 10.12 3.53
N ALA A 52 0.55 9.17 2.99
CA ALA A 52 0.76 9.05 1.54
C ALA A 52 -0.57 8.86 0.78
N LEU A 53 -1.45 7.98 1.28
CA LEU A 53 -2.77 7.74 0.69
C LEU A 53 -3.63 9.01 0.61
N CYS A 54 -3.48 9.93 1.58
CA CYS A 54 -4.20 11.21 1.55
C CYS A 54 -3.92 12.01 0.27
N PHE A 55 -2.72 11.89 -0.29
CA PHE A 55 -2.26 12.63 -1.47
C PHE A 55 -2.25 11.79 -2.76
N GLY A 56 -2.82 10.57 -2.73
CA GLY A 56 -2.79 9.67 -3.89
C GLY A 56 -1.43 9.01 -4.12
N TRP A 57 -0.59 8.94 -3.09
CA TRP A 57 0.70 8.27 -3.09
C TRP A 57 0.61 6.87 -2.45
N ILE A 58 1.65 6.05 -2.64
CA ILE A 58 1.77 4.72 -2.03
C ILE A 58 3.23 4.37 -1.76
N ASP A 59 3.46 3.44 -0.83
CA ASP A 59 4.75 2.78 -0.66
C ASP A 59 5.00 1.66 -1.68
N SER A 60 6.26 1.27 -1.81
CA SER A 60 6.71 0.18 -2.67
C SER A 60 7.87 -0.59 -2.03
N THR A 61 9.05 -0.58 -2.63
CA THR A 61 10.17 -1.41 -2.20
C THR A 61 10.77 -0.95 -0.87
N VAL A 62 11.17 -1.94 -0.06
CA VAL A 62 11.93 -1.75 1.18
C VAL A 62 13.37 -2.16 0.95
N LYS A 63 14.32 -1.40 1.48
CA LYS A 63 15.71 -1.82 1.59
C LYS A 63 16.23 -1.55 3.00
N SER A 64 16.73 -2.58 3.67
CA SER A 64 17.48 -2.43 4.92
C SER A 64 18.77 -1.65 4.65
N LEU A 65 19.11 -0.74 5.56
CA LEU A 65 20.36 0.02 5.52
C LEU A 65 21.31 -0.38 6.67
N GLY A 66 20.98 -1.45 7.41
CA GLY A 66 21.72 -1.85 8.61
C GLY A 66 21.25 -1.13 9.88
N ASP A 67 21.67 -1.61 11.04
CA ASP A 67 21.55 -0.91 12.34
C ASP A 67 20.14 -0.41 12.68
N GLY A 68 19.12 -1.20 12.33
CA GLY A 68 17.71 -0.86 12.56
C GLY A 68 17.19 0.32 11.73
N LYS A 69 17.93 0.74 10.69
CA LYS A 69 17.55 1.73 9.69
C LYS A 69 17.10 1.04 8.39
N ARG A 70 16.07 1.56 7.75
CA ARG A 70 15.64 1.13 6.41
C ARG A 70 15.18 2.32 5.59
N ARG A 71 15.20 2.16 4.27
CA ARG A 71 14.49 3.04 3.34
C ARG A 71 13.27 2.34 2.76
N GLN A 72 12.17 3.08 2.64
CA GLN A 72 10.93 2.68 1.98
C GLN A 72 10.71 3.62 0.81
N TYR A 73 10.54 3.10 -0.40
CA TYR A 73 10.17 3.93 -1.55
C TYR A 73 8.70 4.34 -1.46
N PHE A 74 8.41 5.62 -1.69
CA PHE A 74 7.07 6.19 -1.81
C PHE A 74 6.97 6.98 -3.11
N CYS A 75 5.85 6.85 -3.82
CA CYS A 75 5.62 7.56 -5.08
C CYS A 75 4.13 7.78 -5.37
N PRO A 76 3.78 8.65 -6.33
CA PRO A 76 2.41 8.76 -6.83
C PRO A 76 1.88 7.40 -7.31
N ARG A 77 0.62 7.08 -6.97
CA ARG A 77 -0.02 5.85 -7.44
C ARG A 77 -0.18 5.90 -8.95
N LYS A 78 0.25 4.84 -9.63
CA LYS A 78 -0.07 4.68 -11.06
C LYS A 78 -1.57 4.41 -11.21
N PRO A 79 -2.24 4.93 -12.26
CA PRO A 79 -3.68 4.75 -12.44
C PRO A 79 -4.15 3.29 -12.38
N LYS A 80 -3.33 2.35 -12.89
CA LYS A 80 -3.65 0.91 -12.94
C LYS A 80 -3.23 0.13 -11.69
N SER A 81 -2.65 0.78 -10.68
CA SER A 81 -2.23 0.10 -9.45
C SER A 81 -3.43 -0.40 -8.65
N VAL A 82 -3.46 -1.71 -8.37
CA VAL A 82 -4.51 -2.36 -7.59
C VAL A 82 -4.54 -1.88 -6.14
N TRP A 83 -5.72 -1.94 -5.50
CA TRP A 83 -5.95 -1.51 -4.13
C TRP A 83 -6.22 -2.68 -3.21
N SER A 84 -5.42 -2.82 -2.14
CA SER A 84 -5.63 -3.84 -1.10
C SER A 84 -6.75 -3.46 -0.15
N ALA A 85 -7.33 -4.45 0.53
CA ALA A 85 -8.30 -4.29 1.62
C ALA A 85 -7.81 -3.31 2.69
N LEU A 86 -6.53 -3.39 3.06
CA LEU A 86 -5.93 -2.50 4.05
C LEU A 86 -5.93 -1.05 3.58
N ASN A 87 -5.52 -0.78 2.34
CA ASN A 87 -5.54 0.58 1.80
C ASN A 87 -6.97 1.11 1.65
N LYS A 88 -7.92 0.26 1.23
CA LYS A 88 -9.35 0.60 1.17
C LYS A 88 -9.89 0.97 2.56
N LYS A 89 -9.51 0.22 3.60
CA LYS A 89 -9.84 0.51 5.01
C LYS A 89 -9.28 1.86 5.44
N TYR A 90 -8.00 2.13 5.17
CA TYR A 90 -7.39 3.41 5.51
C TYR A 90 -8.03 4.59 4.78
N ILE A 91 -8.34 4.47 3.48
CA ILE A 91 -9.08 5.51 2.75
C ILE A 91 -10.42 5.81 3.41
N LYS A 92 -11.17 4.78 3.84
CA LYS A 92 -12.45 4.96 4.54
C LYS A 92 -12.28 5.71 5.87
N GLU A 93 -11.29 5.31 6.67
CA GLU A 93 -10.96 5.97 7.94
C GLU A 93 -10.59 7.45 7.72
N LEU A 94 -9.66 7.71 6.79
CA LEU A 94 -9.17 9.05 6.48
C LEU A 94 -10.26 9.96 5.89
N THR A 95 -11.16 9.41 5.09
CA THR A 95 -12.31 10.14 4.54
C THR A 95 -13.30 10.52 5.65
N THR A 96 -13.62 9.58 6.54
CA THR A 96 -14.50 9.82 7.69
C THR A 96 -13.94 10.91 8.61
N SER A 97 -12.62 10.91 8.81
CA SER A 97 -11.93 11.92 9.62
C SER A 97 -11.63 13.24 8.90
N ASN A 98 -12.09 13.40 7.65
CA ASN A 98 -11.83 14.59 6.82
C ASN A 98 -10.32 14.93 6.65
N LEU A 99 -9.47 13.90 6.56
CA LEU A 99 -8.02 14.04 6.43
C LEU A 99 -7.52 13.86 4.99
N ILE A 100 -8.36 13.37 4.08
CA ILE A 100 -7.99 13.10 2.69
C ILE A 100 -7.82 14.41 1.90
N HIS A 101 -6.73 14.51 1.12
CA HIS A 101 -6.50 15.65 0.23
C HIS A 101 -7.23 15.42 -1.11
N PRO A 102 -7.62 16.46 -1.88
CA PRO A 102 -8.27 16.29 -3.17
C PRO A 102 -7.53 15.35 -4.15
N ALA A 103 -6.19 15.35 -4.12
CA ALA A 103 -5.38 14.43 -4.93
C ALA A 103 -5.62 12.95 -4.57
N GLY A 104 -5.80 12.63 -3.28
CA GLY A 104 -6.16 11.28 -2.84
C GLY A 104 -7.56 10.87 -3.29
N ILE A 105 -8.53 11.80 -3.20
CA ILE A 105 -9.89 11.57 -3.70
C ILE A 105 -9.86 11.25 -5.20
N ALA A 106 -9.16 12.06 -6.00
CA ALA A 106 -9.03 11.85 -7.44
C ALA A 106 -8.39 10.48 -7.78
N SER A 107 -7.38 10.05 -7.00
CA SER A 107 -6.78 8.71 -7.16
C SER A 107 -7.80 7.58 -6.93
N VAL A 108 -8.67 7.71 -5.93
CA VAL A 108 -9.74 6.76 -5.64
C VAL A 108 -10.79 6.75 -6.75
N GLU A 109 -11.18 7.91 -7.27
CA GLU A 109 -12.14 8.03 -8.38
C GLU A 109 -11.62 7.37 -9.65
N ILE A 110 -10.36 7.61 -10.01
CA ILE A 110 -9.70 6.95 -11.13
C ILE A 110 -9.73 5.43 -10.96
N ALA A 111 -9.41 4.96 -9.74
CA ALA A 111 -9.37 3.53 -9.44
C ALA A 111 -10.75 2.85 -9.53
N LYS A 112 -11.80 3.55 -9.08
CA LYS A 112 -13.18 3.09 -9.22
C LYS A 112 -13.60 3.05 -10.70
N LYS A 113 -13.28 4.10 -11.47
CA LYS A 113 -13.63 4.19 -12.89
C LYS A 113 -12.95 3.12 -13.75
N ASN A 114 -11.71 2.77 -13.44
CA ASN A 114 -10.93 1.81 -14.22
C ASN A 114 -10.93 0.38 -13.66
N GLY A 115 -11.68 0.11 -12.59
CA GLY A 115 -11.83 -1.22 -11.98
C GLY A 115 -10.69 -1.66 -11.06
N SER A 116 -9.57 -0.94 -10.98
CA SER A 116 -8.43 -1.31 -10.11
C SER A 116 -8.76 -1.25 -8.61
N TRP A 117 -9.82 -0.53 -8.23
CA TRP A 117 -10.34 -0.50 -6.86
C TRP A 117 -10.85 -1.86 -6.37
N ASN A 118 -11.53 -2.62 -7.24
CA ASN A 118 -12.15 -3.90 -6.92
C ASN A 118 -11.34 -5.10 -7.45
N ALA A 119 -10.20 -4.86 -8.09
CA ALA A 119 -9.45 -5.89 -8.81
C ALA A 119 -8.96 -7.06 -7.92
N LEU A 120 -8.81 -6.82 -6.61
CA LEU A 120 -8.41 -7.84 -5.65
C LEU A 120 -9.58 -8.43 -4.86
N ASP A 121 -10.82 -7.95 -5.03
CA ASP A 121 -11.93 -8.33 -4.16
C ASP A 121 -12.23 -9.83 -4.18
N ALA A 122 -12.19 -10.46 -5.36
CA ALA A 122 -12.40 -11.91 -5.47
C ALA A 122 -11.30 -12.69 -4.75
N VAL A 123 -10.05 -12.25 -4.89
CA VAL A 123 -8.89 -12.87 -4.23
C VAL A 123 -8.98 -12.69 -2.71
N GLU A 124 -9.34 -11.49 -2.25
CA GLU A 124 -9.52 -11.15 -0.83
C GLU A 124 -10.69 -11.90 -0.18
N ASN A 125 -11.74 -12.18 -0.95
CA ASN A 125 -12.88 -13.00 -0.52
C ASN A 125 -12.67 -14.50 -0.75
N LEU A 126 -11.45 -14.93 -1.10
CA LEU A 126 -11.07 -16.33 -1.35
C LEU A 126 -11.97 -17.03 -2.39
N ILE A 127 -12.48 -16.27 -3.35
CA ILE A 127 -13.28 -16.81 -4.45
C ILE A 127 -12.36 -17.53 -5.42
N ILE A 128 -12.57 -18.83 -5.59
CA ILE A 128 -11.87 -19.63 -6.58
C ILE A 128 -12.37 -19.23 -7.98
N PRO A 129 -11.48 -18.79 -8.89
CA PRO A 129 -11.86 -18.49 -10.27
C PRO A 129 -12.49 -19.70 -10.97
N LYS A 130 -13.47 -19.45 -11.85
CA LYS A 130 -14.24 -20.52 -12.50
C LYS A 130 -13.38 -21.44 -13.36
N ASP A 131 -12.42 -20.87 -14.07
CA ASP A 131 -11.43 -21.61 -14.85
C ASP A 131 -10.58 -22.53 -13.96
N LEU A 132 -10.11 -22.02 -12.82
CA LEU A 132 -9.37 -22.83 -11.84
C LEU A 132 -10.25 -23.94 -11.24
N GLN A 133 -11.51 -23.64 -10.93
CA GLN A 133 -12.49 -24.62 -10.44
C GLN A 133 -12.70 -25.77 -11.45
N ILE A 134 -12.83 -25.44 -12.76
CA ILE A 134 -12.95 -26.43 -13.82
C ILE A 134 -11.72 -27.35 -13.89
N GLU A 135 -10.51 -26.82 -13.71
CA GLU A 135 -9.30 -27.65 -13.68
C GLU A 135 -9.21 -28.52 -12.42
N PHE A 136 -9.70 -28.03 -11.27
CA PHE A 136 -9.80 -28.83 -10.05
C PHE A 136 -10.80 -29.99 -10.17
N GLU A 137 -11.91 -29.80 -10.86
CA GLU A 137 -12.89 -30.87 -11.12
C GLU A 137 -12.29 -32.02 -11.95
N LYS A 138 -11.32 -31.71 -12.82
CA LYS A 138 -10.57 -32.72 -13.60
C LYS A 138 -9.50 -33.43 -12.78
N ASN A 139 -9.06 -32.85 -11.65
CA ASN A 139 -7.99 -33.40 -10.82
C ASN A 139 -8.31 -33.28 -9.32
N PRO A 140 -9.05 -34.27 -8.75
CA PRO A 140 -9.41 -34.26 -7.33
C PRO A 140 -8.21 -34.24 -6.36
N THR A 141 -7.06 -34.79 -6.75
CA THR A 141 -5.83 -34.73 -5.96
C THR A 141 -5.31 -33.29 -5.85
N ALA A 142 -5.32 -32.54 -6.95
CA ALA A 142 -4.92 -31.14 -6.96
C ALA A 142 -5.87 -30.29 -6.09
N LEU A 143 -7.19 -30.52 -6.19
CA LEU A 143 -8.18 -29.85 -5.33
C LEU A 143 -7.93 -30.13 -3.85
N ASN A 144 -7.72 -31.40 -3.47
CA ASN A 144 -7.46 -31.78 -2.09
C ASN A 144 -6.19 -31.13 -1.54
N ASN A 145 -5.11 -31.08 -2.33
CA ASN A 145 -3.86 -30.44 -1.93
C ASN A 145 -4.02 -28.92 -1.78
N PHE A 146 -4.73 -28.27 -2.71
CA PHE A 146 -5.04 -26.85 -2.66
C PHE A 146 -5.89 -26.50 -1.42
N SER A 147 -6.99 -27.24 -1.19
CA SER A 147 -7.86 -27.05 -0.03
C SER A 147 -7.11 -27.23 1.29
N LYS A 148 -6.23 -28.25 1.39
CA LYS A 148 -5.37 -28.45 2.57
C LYS A 148 -4.43 -27.27 2.79
N PHE A 149 -3.78 -26.80 1.73
CA PHE A 149 -2.90 -25.62 1.80
C PHE A 149 -3.66 -24.38 2.28
N CYS A 150 -4.85 -24.12 1.74
CA CYS A 150 -5.69 -22.99 2.14
C CYS A 150 -6.22 -23.11 3.58
N SER A 151 -6.57 -24.33 4.03
CA SER A 151 -7.04 -24.57 5.41
C SER A 151 -5.96 -24.44 6.49
N LEU A 152 -4.69 -24.33 6.09
CA LEU A 152 -3.55 -24.09 6.99
C LEU A 152 -3.24 -22.59 7.18
N LEU A 153 -3.99 -21.70 6.51
CA LEU A 153 -3.88 -20.27 6.72
C LEU A 153 -4.72 -19.89 7.96
N PRO A 154 -4.10 -19.26 8.99
CA PRO A 154 -4.78 -18.86 10.22
C PRO A 154 -5.82 -17.76 10.00
#